data_AF-A0A5B9PD22-F1
#
_entry.id   AF-A0A5B9PD22-F1
#
_cell.length_a   1.000
_cell.length_b   1.000
_cell.length_c   1.000
_cell.angle_alpha   90.00
_cell.angle_beta   90.00
_cell.angle_gamma   90.00
#
_symmetry.space_group_name_H-M   'P 1'
#
loop_
_entity.id
_entity.type
_entity.pdbx_description
1 polymer ?
#
loop_
_entity_poly.entity_id
_entity_poly.type
_entity_poly.pdbx_seq_one_letter_code
_entity_poly.pdbx_strand_id
1 'polypeptide(L)'
;MDDLQGRGKALETKFFGERDQVLLQNLKAELADKEAREALHAVSGIDNDEVLDKLIDAGVTPESLAAISLIPLVSVAWCDDLMEATEKEAILQAATSAGIEKDSAASKLLGSWLAHRPKPDLLESWKGYVGVLKGSLDETSYSQLKSSVINRAENVAEAAGGFFGAGTVSDKEKKAIADLAAAFH
;
A
#
# COMPACT_ATOMS: atom_id res chain seq x y z
N MET A 1 -9.29 -13.76 15.72
CA MET A 1 -9.92 -12.63 15.00
C MET A 1 -9.50 -11.28 15.60
N ASP A 2 -9.45 -11.12 16.94
CA ASP A 2 -9.09 -9.83 17.57
C ASP A 2 -7.69 -9.26 17.21
N ASP A 3 -6.69 -10.11 16.99
CA ASP A 3 -5.32 -9.63 16.70
C ASP A 3 -5.19 -9.01 15.30
N LEU A 4 -5.84 -9.57 14.27
CA LEU A 4 -5.78 -9.01 12.91
C LEU A 4 -6.49 -7.66 12.86
N GLN A 5 -7.71 -7.57 13.39
CA GLN A 5 -8.48 -6.33 13.36
C GLN A 5 -7.82 -5.24 14.24
N GLY A 6 -7.23 -5.63 15.37
CA GLY A 6 -6.44 -4.74 16.22
C GLY A 6 -5.18 -4.20 15.52
N ARG A 7 -4.42 -5.07 14.85
CA ARG A 7 -3.24 -4.67 14.08
C ARG A 7 -3.58 -3.87 12.84
N GLY A 8 -4.69 -4.18 12.17
CA GLY A 8 -5.23 -3.41 11.06
C GLY A 8 -5.53 -1.98 11.49
N LYS A 9 -6.29 -1.80 12.58
CA LYS A 9 -6.55 -0.47 13.16
C LYS A 9 -5.28 0.26 13.60
N ALA A 10 -4.30 -0.45 14.16
CA ALA A 10 -3.03 0.15 14.55
C ALA A 10 -2.23 0.61 13.32
N LEU A 11 -2.22 -0.21 12.25
CA LEU A 11 -1.60 0.13 10.97
C LEU A 11 -2.27 1.33 10.34
N GLU A 12 -3.61 1.32 10.24
CA GLU A 12 -4.42 2.43 9.77
C GLU A 12 -4.09 3.71 10.55
N THR A 13 -4.08 3.66 11.88
CA THR A 13 -3.79 4.83 12.73
C THR A 13 -2.43 5.45 12.40
N LYS A 14 -1.41 4.61 12.19
CA LYS A 14 -0.08 5.07 11.80
C LYS A 14 -0.03 5.56 10.35
N PHE A 15 -0.82 4.94 9.47
CA PHE A 15 -0.89 5.26 8.04
C PHE A 15 -1.73 6.49 7.72
N PHE A 16 -2.64 6.92 8.58
CA PHE A 16 -3.45 8.12 8.36
C PHE A 16 -3.00 9.30 9.23
N GLY A 17 -2.21 9.06 10.27
CA GLY A 17 -1.70 10.11 11.16
C GLY A 17 -2.79 11.08 11.66
N GLU A 18 -2.38 12.26 12.14
CA GLU A 18 -3.33 13.32 12.52
C GLU A 18 -3.74 14.19 11.33
N ARG A 19 -2.88 14.29 10.32
CA ARG A 19 -3.05 15.22 9.19
C ARG A 19 -3.93 14.66 8.08
N ASP A 20 -4.02 13.34 7.96
CA ASP A 20 -4.82 12.70 6.92
C ASP A 20 -6.22 12.32 7.42
N GLN A 21 -6.69 12.85 8.55
CA GLN A 21 -8.04 12.56 9.04
C GLN A 21 -9.12 12.90 8.01
N VAL A 22 -9.00 14.04 7.32
CA VAL A 22 -9.95 14.41 6.25
C VAL A 22 -9.84 13.46 5.06
N LEU A 23 -8.62 13.09 4.67
CA LEU A 23 -8.38 12.15 3.57
C LEU A 23 -8.89 10.75 3.91
N LEU A 24 -8.75 10.32 5.16
CA LEU A 24 -9.31 9.07 5.69
C LEU A 24 -10.83 9.09 5.65
N GLN A 25 -11.47 10.17 6.10
CA GLN A 25 -12.93 10.28 6.03
C GLN A 25 -13.42 10.25 4.57
N ASN A 26 -12.72 10.92 3.66
CA ASN A 26 -13.05 10.88 2.23
C ASN A 26 -12.86 9.48 1.65
N LEU A 27 -11.76 8.79 2.00
CA LEU A 27 -11.51 7.41 1.59
C LEU A 27 -12.61 6.48 2.11
N LYS A 28 -13.00 6.63 3.38
CA LYS A 28 -14.09 5.86 3.98
C LYS A 28 -15.42 6.10 3.27
N ALA A 29 -15.76 7.36 2.99
CA ALA A 29 -16.98 7.69 2.27
C ALA A 29 -16.97 7.10 0.84
N GLU A 30 -15.85 7.22 0.12
CA GLU A 30 -15.69 6.68 -1.23
C GLU A 30 -15.81 5.14 -1.27
N LEU A 31 -15.38 4.46 -0.21
CA LEU A 31 -15.44 2.99 -0.10
C LEU A 31 -16.77 2.48 0.50
N ALA A 32 -17.47 3.28 1.31
CA ALA A 32 -18.73 2.90 1.94
C ALA A 32 -19.89 2.74 0.93
N ASP A 33 -19.80 3.43 -0.21
CA ASP A 33 -20.78 3.34 -1.30
C ASP A 33 -20.58 2.11 -2.21
N LYS A 34 -19.53 1.33 -1.98
CA LYS A 34 -19.15 0.14 -2.78
C LYS A 34 -19.45 -1.15 -2.02
N GLU A 35 -19.71 -2.23 -2.74
CA GLU A 35 -19.67 -3.55 -2.11
C GLU A 35 -18.26 -3.84 -1.58
N ALA A 36 -18.15 -4.63 -0.51
CA ALA A 36 -16.86 -4.90 0.14
C ALA A 36 -15.81 -5.39 -0.87
N ARG A 37 -16.19 -6.28 -1.79
CA ARG A 37 -15.29 -6.79 -2.84
C ARG A 37 -14.82 -5.67 -3.78
N GLU A 38 -15.73 -4.84 -4.27
CA GLU A 38 -15.41 -3.70 -5.14
C GLU A 38 -14.51 -2.68 -4.44
N ALA A 39 -14.76 -2.43 -3.16
CA ALA A 39 -13.94 -1.55 -2.34
C ALA A 39 -12.50 -2.08 -2.20
N LEU A 40 -12.34 -3.39 -1.93
CA LEU A 40 -11.02 -4.02 -1.81
C LEU A 40 -10.29 -4.08 -3.15
N HIS A 41 -10.99 -4.37 -4.24
CA HIS A 41 -10.46 -4.34 -5.60
C HIS A 41 -9.90 -2.95 -5.93
N ALA A 42 -10.69 -1.90 -5.71
CA ALA A 42 -10.31 -0.52 -6.06
C ALA A 42 -9.04 -0.03 -5.35
N VAL A 43 -8.80 -0.46 -4.11
CA VAL A 43 -7.63 -0.02 -3.33
C VAL A 43 -6.39 -0.88 -3.57
N SER A 44 -6.57 -2.18 -3.80
CA SER A 44 -5.44 -3.12 -3.93
C SER A 44 -5.02 -3.41 -5.37
N GLY A 45 -5.95 -3.29 -6.33
CA GLY A 45 -5.76 -3.75 -7.71
C GLY A 45 -5.72 -5.28 -7.82
N ILE A 46 -6.23 -6.01 -6.82
CA ILE A 46 -6.35 -7.48 -6.87
C ILE A 46 -7.61 -7.82 -7.67
N ASP A 47 -7.46 -8.40 -8.86
CA ASP A 47 -8.57 -8.87 -9.70
C ASP A 47 -9.07 -10.28 -9.35
N ASN A 48 -8.45 -10.98 -8.40
CA ASN A 48 -8.88 -12.33 -8.02
C ASN A 48 -9.97 -12.27 -6.94
N ASP A 49 -11.22 -12.46 -7.36
CA ASP A 49 -12.40 -12.52 -6.48
C ASP A 49 -12.24 -13.51 -5.31
N GLU A 50 -11.61 -14.67 -5.51
CA GLU A 50 -11.41 -15.63 -4.43
C GLU A 50 -10.48 -15.07 -3.35
N VAL A 51 -9.44 -14.32 -3.73
CA VAL A 51 -8.54 -13.66 -2.76
C VAL A 51 -9.26 -12.54 -2.04
N LEU A 52 -10.05 -11.75 -2.76
CA LEU A 52 -10.84 -10.67 -2.16
C LEU A 52 -11.82 -11.22 -1.14
N ASP A 53 -12.50 -12.32 -1.44
CA ASP A 53 -13.40 -13.01 -0.51
C ASP A 53 -12.65 -13.53 0.72
N LYS A 54 -11.46 -14.13 0.55
CA LYS A 54 -10.64 -14.57 1.69
C LYS A 54 -10.17 -13.42 2.56
N LEU A 55 -9.86 -12.27 1.98
CA LEU A 55 -9.50 -11.06 2.73
C LEU A 55 -10.70 -10.55 3.54
N ILE A 56 -11.89 -10.53 2.94
CA ILE A 56 -13.14 -10.17 3.63
C ILE A 56 -13.44 -11.13 4.77
N ASP A 57 -13.37 -12.45 4.53
CA ASP A 57 -13.59 -13.50 5.52
C ASP A 57 -12.59 -13.42 6.69
N ALA A 58 -11.34 -13.04 6.40
CA ALA A 58 -10.32 -12.81 7.41
C ALA A 58 -10.58 -11.55 8.26
N GLY A 59 -11.47 -10.66 7.82
CA GLY A 59 -11.79 -9.40 8.49
C GLY A 59 -10.90 -8.23 8.05
N VAL A 60 -10.26 -8.32 6.89
CA VAL A 60 -9.51 -7.22 6.29
C VAL A 60 -10.50 -6.17 5.78
N THR A 61 -10.31 -4.94 6.26
CA THR A 61 -11.09 -3.79 5.84
C THR A 61 -10.51 -3.15 4.58
N PRO A 62 -11.33 -2.44 3.78
CA PRO A 62 -10.82 -1.65 2.66
C PRO A 62 -9.71 -0.66 3.08
N GLU A 63 -9.81 -0.06 4.26
CA GLU A 63 -8.82 0.89 4.79
C GLU A 63 -7.51 0.22 5.17
N SER A 64 -7.55 -0.94 5.84
CA SER A 64 -6.35 -1.70 6.17
C SER A 64 -5.69 -2.26 4.89
N LEU A 65 -6.48 -2.64 3.89
CA LEU A 65 -5.96 -3.05 2.59
C LEU A 65 -5.31 -1.89 1.82
N ALA A 66 -5.92 -0.71 1.84
CA ALA A 66 -5.30 0.50 1.28
C ALA A 66 -3.95 0.78 1.96
N ALA A 67 -3.85 0.63 3.28
CA ALA A 67 -2.59 0.73 4.00
C ALA A 67 -1.57 -0.34 3.55
N ILE A 68 -1.98 -1.61 3.42
CA ILE A 68 -1.09 -2.67 2.89
C ILE A 68 -0.55 -2.32 1.51
N SER A 69 -1.40 -1.77 0.63
CA SER A 69 -1.07 -1.51 -0.77
C SER A 69 -0.29 -0.22 -1.00
N LEU A 70 -0.48 0.81 -0.18
CA LEU A 70 0.15 2.12 -0.35
C LEU A 70 1.46 2.27 0.44
N ILE A 71 1.59 1.67 1.62
CA ILE A 71 2.80 1.78 2.46
C ILE A 71 4.07 1.31 1.71
N PRO A 72 4.07 0.19 0.96
CA PRO A 72 5.22 -0.22 0.17
C PRO A 72 5.65 0.83 -0.84
N LEU A 73 4.70 1.47 -1.54
CA LEU A 73 4.99 2.54 -2.50
C LEU A 73 5.72 3.70 -1.82
N VAL A 74 5.19 4.15 -0.67
CA VAL A 74 5.77 5.23 0.12
C VAL A 74 7.14 4.83 0.69
N SER A 75 7.32 3.57 1.08
CA SER A 75 8.57 3.08 1.69
C SER A 75 9.71 3.01 0.67
N VAL A 76 9.42 2.55 -0.55
CA VAL A 76 10.39 2.59 -1.66
C VAL A 76 10.69 4.03 -2.04
N ALA A 77 9.67 4.89 -2.07
CA ALA A 77 9.81 6.29 -2.40
C ALA A 77 10.77 7.05 -1.48
N TRP A 78 10.72 6.79 -0.18
CA TRP A 78 11.58 7.47 0.80
C TRP A 78 12.90 6.73 1.09
N CYS A 79 13.36 5.82 0.22
CA CYS A 79 14.50 4.93 0.51
C CYS A 79 15.87 5.65 0.56
N ASP A 80 16.00 6.84 -0.01
CA ASP A 80 17.23 7.63 -0.01
C ASP A 80 17.14 8.93 0.82
N ASP A 81 16.04 9.08 1.58
CA ASP A 81 15.72 10.24 2.43
C ASP A 81 15.45 11.57 1.67
N LEU A 82 15.37 11.54 0.33
CA LEU A 82 15.06 12.70 -0.51
C LEU A 82 13.84 12.39 -1.39
N MET A 83 13.04 13.43 -1.68
CA MET A 83 11.88 13.32 -2.55
C MET A 83 11.73 14.64 -3.31
N GLU A 84 12.10 14.62 -4.58
CA GLU A 84 11.95 15.76 -5.46
C GLU A 84 10.51 15.87 -5.99
N ALA A 85 10.12 17.07 -6.41
CA ALA A 85 8.77 17.29 -6.94
C ALA A 85 8.50 16.47 -8.22
N THR A 86 9.51 16.33 -9.08
CA THR A 86 9.46 15.52 -10.31
C THR A 86 9.32 14.03 -10.02
N GLU A 87 10.02 13.54 -8.99
CA GLU A 87 9.91 12.15 -8.53
C GLU A 87 8.51 11.89 -7.99
N LYS A 88 8.00 12.78 -7.13
CA LYS A 88 6.62 12.74 -6.63
C LYS A 88 5.60 12.66 -7.76
N GLU A 89 5.71 13.51 -8.77
CA GLU A 89 4.78 13.50 -9.92
C GLU A 89 4.88 12.19 -10.72
N ALA A 90 6.09 11.69 -10.94
CA ALA A 90 6.32 10.43 -11.63
C ALA A 90 5.68 9.24 -10.88
N ILE A 91 5.80 9.20 -9.56
CA ILE A 91 5.18 8.17 -8.72
C ILE A 91 3.66 8.24 -8.77
N LEU A 92 3.07 9.45 -8.72
CA LEU A 92 1.62 9.61 -8.81
C LEU A 92 1.09 9.21 -10.19
N GLN A 93 1.82 9.50 -11.25
CA GLN A 93 1.49 9.05 -12.59
C GLN A 93 1.61 7.53 -12.73
N ALA A 94 2.68 6.94 -12.20
CA ALA A 94 2.89 5.51 -12.18
C ALA A 94 1.81 4.77 -11.36
N ALA A 95 1.45 5.31 -10.20
CA ALA A 95 0.34 4.84 -9.38
C ALA A 95 -0.98 4.84 -10.15
N THR A 96 -1.23 5.87 -10.97
CA THR A 96 -2.40 5.94 -11.85
C THR A 96 -2.40 4.82 -12.88
N SER A 97 -1.26 4.58 -13.53
CA SER A 97 -1.09 3.45 -14.46
C SER A 97 -1.22 2.09 -13.76
N ALA A 98 -0.96 2.02 -12.46
CA ALA A 98 -1.12 0.85 -11.60
C ALA A 98 -2.49 0.75 -10.91
N GLY A 99 -3.51 1.42 -11.48
CA GLY A 99 -4.91 1.29 -11.06
C GLY A 99 -5.35 2.18 -9.90
N ILE A 100 -4.50 3.08 -9.38
CA ILE A 100 -4.94 4.11 -8.42
C ILE A 100 -5.59 5.23 -9.21
N GLU A 101 -6.91 5.29 -9.26
CA GLU A 101 -7.61 6.32 -10.03
C GLU A 101 -7.12 7.74 -9.70
N LYS A 102 -6.88 8.53 -10.75
CA LYS A 102 -6.48 9.94 -10.60
C LYS A 102 -7.58 10.69 -9.84
N ASP A 103 -7.17 11.56 -8.92
CA ASP A 103 -8.07 12.38 -8.08
C ASP A 103 -8.93 11.61 -7.06
N SER A 104 -8.82 10.28 -6.99
CA SER A 104 -9.41 9.46 -5.92
C SER A 104 -8.86 9.84 -4.54
N ALA A 105 -9.57 9.44 -3.48
CA ALA A 105 -9.08 9.60 -2.12
C ALA A 105 -7.74 8.88 -1.90
N ALA A 106 -7.54 7.70 -2.50
CA ALA A 106 -6.29 6.94 -2.43
C ALA A 106 -5.12 7.68 -3.12
N SER A 107 -5.35 8.30 -4.28
CA SER A 107 -4.35 9.10 -5.00
C SER A 107 -3.94 10.35 -4.20
N LYS A 108 -4.93 11.07 -3.65
CA LYS A 108 -4.69 12.25 -2.80
C LYS A 108 -3.93 11.88 -1.52
N LEU A 109 -4.26 10.74 -0.93
CA LEU A 109 -3.55 10.21 0.24
C LEU A 109 -2.10 9.89 -0.11
N LEU A 110 -1.84 9.12 -1.16
CA LEU A 110 -0.48 8.85 -1.63
C LEU A 110 0.30 10.16 -1.84
N GLY A 111 -0.32 11.16 -2.47
CA GLY A 111 0.28 12.48 -2.68
C GLY A 111 0.62 13.25 -1.39
N SER A 112 -0.14 13.05 -0.31
CA SER A 112 0.14 13.61 1.02
C SER A 112 1.41 12.99 1.63
N TRP A 113 1.54 11.66 1.54
CA TRP A 113 2.67 10.89 2.09
C TRP A 113 3.94 10.98 1.26
N LEU A 114 3.84 11.26 -0.04
CA LEU A 114 5.00 11.64 -0.84
C LEU A 114 5.45 13.09 -0.55
N ALA A 115 4.58 13.95 -0.02
CA ALA A 115 5.00 15.29 0.42
C ALA A 115 5.61 15.29 1.83
N HIS A 116 5.24 14.33 2.68
CA HIS A 116 5.67 14.26 4.06
C HIS A 116 6.03 12.83 4.42
N ARG A 117 7.29 12.64 4.81
CA ARG A 117 7.78 11.31 5.15
C ARG A 117 6.93 10.67 6.27
N PRO A 118 6.56 9.38 6.12
CA PRO A 118 5.96 8.60 7.20
C PRO A 118 6.82 8.55 8.47
N LYS A 119 6.16 8.30 9.61
CA LYS A 119 6.89 7.95 10.84
C LYS A 119 7.67 6.65 10.63
N PRO A 120 8.88 6.52 11.21
CA PRO A 120 9.77 5.38 10.96
C PRO A 120 9.18 4.04 11.44
N ASP A 121 8.24 4.03 12.38
CA ASP A 121 7.59 2.84 12.90
C ASP A 121 6.43 2.32 12.02
N LEU A 122 6.07 3.05 10.95
CA LEU A 122 5.02 2.64 10.01
C LEU A 122 5.39 1.33 9.30
N LEU A 123 6.61 1.24 8.77
CA LEU A 123 7.06 0.05 8.04
C LEU A 123 7.08 -1.19 8.95
N GLU A 124 7.56 -1.05 10.18
CA GLU A 124 7.56 -2.16 11.15
C GLU A 124 6.14 -2.62 11.51
N SER A 125 5.20 -1.69 11.56
CA SER A 125 3.78 -2.01 11.80
C SER A 125 3.15 -2.71 10.60
N TRP A 126 3.52 -2.30 9.39
CA TRP A 126 3.12 -2.95 8.15
C TRP A 126 3.66 -4.39 8.09
N LYS A 127 4.95 -4.60 8.38
CA LYS A 127 5.56 -5.94 8.47
C LYS A 127 4.84 -6.82 9.48
N GLY A 128 4.54 -6.26 10.66
CA GLY A 128 3.79 -6.95 11.72
C GLY A 128 2.36 -7.32 11.31
N TYR A 129 1.69 -6.52 10.48
CA TYR A 129 0.35 -6.82 9.99
C TYR A 129 0.37 -7.90 8.90
N VAL A 130 1.28 -7.77 7.92
CA VAL A 130 1.48 -8.79 6.87
C VAL A 130 1.82 -10.15 7.47
N GLY A 131 2.67 -10.21 8.50
CA GLY A 131 2.99 -11.46 9.19
C GLY A 131 1.77 -12.14 9.85
N VAL A 132 0.75 -11.38 10.28
CA VAL A 132 -0.48 -11.96 10.86
C VAL A 132 -1.47 -12.40 9.79
N LEU A 133 -1.46 -11.76 8.61
CA LEU A 133 -2.26 -12.21 7.47
C LEU A 133 -1.90 -13.62 7.03
N LYS A 134 -0.62 -14.01 7.15
CA LYS A 134 -0.18 -15.38 6.88
C LYS A 134 -0.93 -16.44 7.70
N GLY A 135 -1.27 -16.12 8.95
CA GLY A 135 -2.04 -17.03 9.82
C GLY A 135 -3.55 -17.01 9.56
N SER A 136 -4.03 -16.07 8.75
CA SER A 136 -5.46 -15.84 8.49
C SER A 136 -5.87 -16.20 7.06
N LEU A 137 -4.91 -16.30 6.15
CA LEU A 137 -5.10 -16.67 4.74
C LEU A 137 -4.46 -18.03 4.45
N ASP A 138 -5.00 -18.76 3.48
CA ASP A 138 -4.30 -19.91 2.92
C ASP A 138 -3.07 -19.48 2.11
N GLU A 139 -2.17 -20.44 1.86
CA GLU A 139 -0.88 -20.19 1.20
C GLU A 139 -1.04 -19.57 -0.20
N THR A 140 -2.05 -19.99 -0.96
CA THR A 140 -2.32 -19.48 -2.31
C THR A 140 -2.75 -18.02 -2.24
N SER A 141 -3.74 -17.71 -1.39
CA SER A 141 -4.26 -16.35 -1.21
C SER A 141 -3.20 -15.40 -0.68
N TYR A 142 -2.38 -15.85 0.28
CA TYR A 142 -1.27 -15.07 0.82
C TYR A 142 -0.18 -14.79 -0.21
N SER A 143 0.17 -15.79 -1.04
CA SER A 143 1.14 -15.63 -2.13
C SER A 143 0.65 -14.69 -3.22
N GLN A 144 -0.65 -14.71 -3.53
CA GLN A 144 -1.26 -13.79 -4.48
C GLN A 144 -1.31 -12.36 -3.93
N LEU A 145 -1.65 -12.18 -2.64
CA LEU A 145 -1.55 -10.88 -1.97
C LEU A 145 -0.12 -10.33 -2.02
N LYS A 146 0.87 -11.15 -1.67
CA LYS A 146 2.29 -10.78 -1.77
C LYS A 146 2.63 -10.31 -3.17
N SER A 147 2.30 -11.11 -4.18
CA SER A 147 2.62 -10.82 -5.57
C SER A 147 1.98 -9.51 -6.02
N SER A 148 0.70 -9.29 -5.70
CA SER A 148 0.01 -8.04 -6.01
C SER A 148 0.70 -6.83 -5.37
N VAL A 149 1.00 -6.90 -4.06
CA VAL A 149 1.58 -5.78 -3.31
C VAL A 149 3.00 -5.46 -3.75
N ILE A 150 3.86 -6.48 -3.94
CA ILE A 150 5.26 -6.29 -4.32
C ILE A 150 5.38 -5.89 -5.79
N ASN A 151 4.70 -6.58 -6.71
CA ASN A 151 4.75 -6.24 -8.13
C ASN A 151 4.24 -4.82 -8.37
N ARG A 152 3.24 -4.35 -7.62
CA ARG A 152 2.76 -2.97 -7.71
C ARG A 152 3.86 -1.98 -7.31
N ALA A 153 4.58 -2.25 -6.23
CA ALA A 153 5.69 -1.40 -5.79
C ALA A 153 6.84 -1.38 -6.79
N GLU A 154 7.17 -2.53 -7.36
CA GLU A 154 8.17 -2.65 -8.44
C GLU A 154 7.74 -1.87 -9.69
N ASN A 155 6.52 -2.10 -10.19
CA ASN A 155 5.99 -1.42 -11.37
C ASN A 155 5.96 0.10 -11.20
N VAL A 156 5.60 0.59 -10.01
CA VAL A 156 5.60 2.03 -9.72
C VAL A 156 7.03 2.58 -9.70
N ALA A 157 7.97 1.87 -9.11
CA ALA A 157 9.38 2.26 -9.09
C ALA A 157 10.00 2.29 -10.49
N GLU A 158 9.72 1.28 -11.31
CA GLU A 158 10.21 1.19 -12.68
C GLU A 158 9.60 2.27 -13.57
N ALA A 159 8.28 2.49 -13.49
CA ALA A 159 7.58 3.51 -14.27
C ALA A 159 7.98 4.94 -13.87
N ALA A 160 8.41 5.15 -12.62
CA ALA A 160 9.02 6.40 -12.19
C ALA A 160 10.47 6.60 -12.72
N GLY A 161 11.00 5.63 -13.48
CA GLY A 161 12.32 5.70 -14.13
C GLY A 161 13.47 5.06 -13.34
N GLY A 162 13.16 4.27 -12.31
CA GLY A 162 14.01 4.16 -11.11
C GLY A 162 13.90 5.48 -10.37
N PHE A 163 13.73 5.46 -9.05
CA PHE A 163 13.30 6.67 -8.32
C PHE A 163 14.23 7.88 -8.50
N PHE A 164 15.46 7.71 -9.04
CA PHE A 164 16.48 8.76 -9.25
C PHE A 164 16.85 9.09 -10.71
N GLY A 165 15.95 8.92 -11.68
CA GLY A 165 16.07 9.56 -13.00
C GLY A 165 17.23 9.11 -13.93
N ALA A 166 17.99 8.07 -13.56
CA ALA A 166 19.15 7.59 -14.33
C ALA A 166 18.88 6.30 -15.15
N GLY A 167 17.68 5.72 -15.05
CA GLY A 167 17.38 4.43 -15.64
C GLY A 167 17.90 3.28 -14.78
N THR A 168 17.02 2.30 -14.56
CA THR A 168 17.15 1.15 -13.63
C THR A 168 17.00 1.47 -12.15
N VAL A 169 16.28 0.57 -11.45
CA VAL A 169 16.05 0.60 -10.00
C VAL A 169 17.38 0.58 -9.25
N SER A 170 17.58 1.53 -8.33
CA SER A 170 18.84 1.65 -7.57
C SER A 170 19.06 0.49 -6.59
N ASP A 171 20.29 0.28 -6.13
CA ASP A 171 20.58 -0.78 -5.13
C ASP A 171 19.84 -0.54 -3.80
N LYS A 172 19.57 0.72 -3.44
CA LYS A 172 18.77 1.08 -2.26
C LYS A 172 17.30 0.69 -2.45
N GLU A 173 16.73 0.99 -3.61
CA GLU A 173 15.36 0.61 -3.95
C GLU A 173 15.19 -0.92 -4.00
N LYS A 174 16.13 -1.63 -4.64
CA LYS A 174 16.14 -3.11 -4.65
C LYS A 174 16.17 -3.67 -3.23
N LYS A 175 16.98 -3.08 -2.35
CA LYS A 175 17.05 -3.49 -0.94
C LYS A 175 15.74 -3.19 -0.20
N ALA A 176 15.10 -2.06 -0.46
CA ALA A 176 13.82 -1.70 0.13
C ALA A 176 12.71 -2.67 -0.33
N ILE A 177 12.64 -2.97 -1.63
CA ILE A 177 11.70 -3.96 -2.19
C ILE A 177 11.98 -5.36 -1.63
N ALA A 178 13.25 -5.77 -1.52
CA ALA A 178 13.61 -7.05 -0.92
C ALA A 178 13.21 -7.14 0.57
N ASP A 179 13.37 -6.07 1.35
CA ASP A 179 12.94 -5.99 2.75
C ASP A 179 11.40 -6.04 2.87
N LEU A 180 10.67 -5.42 1.94
CA LEU A 180 9.21 -5.52 1.85
C LEU A 180 8.76 -6.95 1.51
N ALA A 181 9.37 -7.56 0.48
CA ALA A 181 9.10 -8.94 0.10
C ALA A 181 9.45 -9.92 1.23
N ALA A 182 10.41 -9.55 2.07
CA ALA A 182 10.79 -10.29 3.26
C ALA A 182 9.79 -10.23 4.41
N ALA A 183 8.89 -9.25 4.41
CA ALA A 183 7.79 -9.27 5.36
C ALA A 183 6.79 -10.41 5.10
N PHE A 184 6.74 -10.90 3.86
CA PHE A 184 5.81 -11.95 3.42
C PHE A 184 6.35 -13.39 3.63
N HIS A 185 7.25 -13.60 4.60
CA HIS A 185 7.91 -14.89 4.85
C HIS A 185 7.11 -15.87 5.68
#